data_AF-A0A3M1W662-F1
#
_entry.id   AF-A0A3M1W662-F1
#
_cell.length_a   1.000
_cell.length_b   1.000
_cell.length_c   1.000
_cell.angle_alpha   90.00
_cell.angle_beta   90.00
_cell.angle_gamma   90.00
#
_symmetry.space_group_name_H-M   'P 1'
#
loop_
_entity.id
_entity.type
_entity.pdbx_description
1 polymer ?
#
loop_
_entity_poly.entity_id
_entity_poly.type
_entity_poly.pdbx_seq_one_letter_code
_entity_poly.pdbx_strand_id
1 'polypeptide(L)'
;MGSGRAERTVATTTGAVPSSITKPRHEVLAPFHAQLAALLQQHGNRTGPLEIQVRKRQMTLTPWQKGALAAALAGGRPPASGLARIVADGIALQAKALSDLDRFERSPLPTAEERDRQLAELLYDAALGLALNAEIRRAVEALRKEGRSGLAGNLTRIAGSVAALIKQIEPHLGAEATQVARRLAAELEIDHPAGIDGDLAIPAAAGPASVPGGAAPRRVAGAGRAARSFAVRQIAVAFAAVAGVAAVAVGAFVFLSGPPDVPLDRAARMPGVLSLAGDPPAAVVTLDPSRWDQLSDAKRTGLVFGIASVLKRNGYREIEFRLPDGGTVARWESGRPVELASARD
;
A
#
# COMPACT_ATOMS: atom_id res chain seq x y z
N MET A 1 41.45 -36.90 -23.30
CA MET A 1 40.30 -36.03 -23.66
C MET A 1 39.18 -36.32 -22.68
N GLY A 2 39.07 -35.52 -21.61
CA GLY A 2 38.02 -35.66 -20.61
C GLY A 2 37.48 -34.27 -20.29
N SER A 3 36.38 -33.90 -20.95
CA SER A 3 35.69 -32.64 -20.66
C SER A 3 34.85 -32.84 -19.41
N GLY A 4 35.44 -32.49 -18.26
CA GLY A 4 34.75 -32.41 -16.97
C GLY A 4 33.77 -31.25 -17.01
N ARG A 5 32.51 -31.56 -17.30
CA ARG A 5 31.37 -30.67 -17.14
C ARG A 5 31.21 -30.41 -15.65
N ALA A 6 31.80 -29.32 -15.16
CA ALA A 6 31.55 -28.81 -13.82
C ALA A 6 30.08 -28.39 -13.76
N GLU A 7 29.23 -29.28 -13.26
CA GLU A 7 27.94 -28.94 -12.72
C GLU A 7 28.18 -27.91 -11.62
N ARG A 8 27.96 -26.63 -11.94
CA ARG A 8 27.69 -25.61 -10.94
C ARG A 8 26.36 -25.98 -10.30
N THR A 9 26.43 -26.83 -9.28
CA THR A 9 25.42 -26.94 -8.25
C THR A 9 25.38 -25.56 -7.60
N VAL A 10 24.43 -24.72 -8.03
CA VAL A 10 24.04 -23.53 -7.30
C VAL A 10 23.53 -24.07 -5.96
N ALA A 11 24.38 -23.97 -4.95
CA ALA A 11 24.03 -24.31 -3.58
C ALA A 11 22.72 -23.59 -3.28
N THR A 12 21.69 -24.38 -3.06
CA THR A 12 20.37 -23.98 -2.60
C THR A 12 20.60 -23.37 -1.23
N THR A 13 20.80 -22.05 -1.18
CA THR A 13 20.91 -21.30 0.06
C THR A 13 19.61 -21.52 0.81
N THR A 14 19.70 -22.42 1.78
CA THR A 14 18.64 -22.82 2.67
C THR A 14 18.04 -21.55 3.26
N GLY A 15 16.72 -21.41 3.20
CA GLY A 15 15.95 -20.24 3.68
C GLY A 15 15.99 -20.01 5.19
N ALA A 16 17.15 -20.17 5.82
CA ALA A 16 17.42 -19.75 7.18
C ALA A 16 17.68 -18.24 7.17
N VAL A 17 16.74 -17.46 7.71
CA VAL A 17 16.98 -16.06 8.03
C VAL A 17 18.14 -16.03 9.04
N PRO A 18 19.25 -15.32 8.76
CA PRO A 18 20.35 -15.23 9.71
C PRO A 18 19.84 -14.79 11.08
N SER A 19 20.16 -15.53 12.14
CA SER A 19 19.74 -15.22 13.51
C SER A 19 20.19 -13.83 13.99
N SER A 20 21.13 -13.21 13.28
CA SER A 20 21.60 -11.83 13.47
C SER A 20 20.60 -10.76 13.01
N ILE A 21 19.54 -11.13 12.28
CA ILE A 21 18.58 -10.20 11.65
C ILE A 21 17.25 -10.12 12.42
N THR A 22 16.97 -11.05 13.34
CA THR A 22 15.72 -11.09 14.13
C THR A 22 15.78 -10.22 15.39
N LYS A 23 16.35 -9.01 15.29
CA LYS A 23 16.35 -8.07 16.42
C LYS A 23 14.93 -7.53 16.65
N PRO A 24 14.52 -7.27 17.91
CA PRO A 24 13.23 -6.66 18.19
C PRO A 24 12.98 -5.39 17.35
N ARG A 25 11.73 -5.20 16.89
CA ARG A 25 11.33 -4.08 16.02
C ARG A 25 11.84 -2.73 16.53
N HIS A 26 11.72 -2.50 17.84
CA HIS A 26 12.10 -1.23 18.46
C HIS A 26 13.61 -0.95 18.34
N GLU A 27 14.47 -1.97 18.43
CA GLU A 27 15.92 -1.82 18.25
C GLU A 27 16.28 -1.48 16.80
N VAL A 28 15.60 -2.13 15.85
CA VAL A 28 15.86 -1.95 14.42
C VAL A 28 15.41 -0.58 13.93
N LEU A 29 14.29 -0.07 14.44
CA LEU A 29 13.76 1.24 14.06
C LEU A 29 14.34 2.40 14.88
N ALA A 30 14.95 2.16 16.05
CA ALA A 30 15.49 3.20 16.92
C ALA A 30 16.43 4.21 16.22
N PRO A 31 17.40 3.80 15.36
CA PRO A 31 18.25 4.76 14.65
C PRO A 31 17.46 5.71 13.75
N PHE A 32 16.41 5.20 13.11
CA PHE A 32 15.56 5.99 12.22
C PHE A 32 14.61 6.89 13.01
N HIS A 33 14.10 6.44 14.15
CA HIS A 33 13.38 7.31 15.09
C HIS A 33 14.25 8.48 15.55
N ALA A 34 15.51 8.24 15.91
CA ALA A 34 16.44 9.29 16.33
C ALA A 34 16.70 10.32 15.21
N GLN A 35 16.91 9.85 13.97
CA GLN A 35 17.09 10.72 12.81
C GLN A 35 15.84 11.58 12.53
N LEU A 36 14.66 10.96 12.59
CA LEU A 36 13.38 11.64 12.41
C LEU A 36 13.12 12.68 13.52
N ALA A 37 13.47 12.39 14.77
CA ALA A 37 13.40 13.35 15.87
C ALA A 37 14.32 14.56 15.61
N ALA A 38 15.56 14.31 15.19
CA ALA A 38 16.52 15.38 14.87
C ALA A 38 16.01 16.27 13.72
N LEU A 39 15.42 15.68 12.68
CA LEU A 39 14.80 16.43 11.58
C LEU A 39 13.63 17.29 12.05
N LEU A 40 12.76 16.76 12.91
CA LEU A 40 11.66 17.54 13.49
C LEU A 40 12.17 18.72 14.32
N GLN A 41 13.23 18.53 15.11
CA GLN A 41 13.87 19.61 15.88
C GLN A 41 14.45 20.70 14.98
N GLN A 42 15.12 20.32 13.88
CA GLN A 42 15.72 21.26 12.93
C GLN A 42 14.68 22.08 12.16
N HIS A 43 13.59 21.44 11.71
CA HIS A 43 12.56 22.10 10.90
C HIS A 43 11.50 22.83 11.74
N GLY A 44 11.43 22.56 13.04
CA GLY A 44 10.49 23.15 13.99
C GLY A 44 9.01 22.82 13.68
N ASN A 45 8.11 23.50 14.40
CA ASN A 45 6.65 23.34 14.28
C ASN A 45 6.05 24.02 13.03
N ARG A 46 6.76 24.03 11.89
CA ARG A 46 6.20 24.55 10.64
C ARG A 46 4.92 23.77 10.30
N THR A 47 3.83 24.49 9.99
CA THR A 47 2.50 23.90 9.73
C THR A 47 2.40 23.15 8.40
N GLY A 48 3.36 23.35 7.48
CA GLY A 48 3.42 22.67 6.19
C GLY A 48 3.95 21.22 6.23
N PRO A 49 3.82 20.49 5.10
CA PRO A 49 4.42 19.17 4.96
C PRO A 49 5.95 19.24 5.18
N LEU A 50 6.52 18.15 5.66
CA LEU A 50 7.97 18.00 5.82
C LEU A 50 8.48 17.04 4.76
N GLU A 51 9.28 17.55 3.83
CA GLU A 51 9.99 16.74 2.87
C GLU A 51 11.28 16.23 3.51
N ILE A 52 11.48 14.92 3.46
CA ILE A 52 12.65 14.24 4.01
C ILE A 52 13.35 13.56 2.84
N GLN A 53 14.62 13.88 2.68
CA GLN A 53 15.48 13.23 1.71
C GLN A 53 16.12 11.99 2.36
N VAL A 54 15.72 10.82 1.90
CA VAL A 54 16.33 9.53 2.28
C VAL A 54 17.21 9.09 1.11
N ARG A 55 18.51 9.41 1.20
CA ARG A 55 19.48 9.20 0.10
C ARG A 55 19.04 9.93 -1.17
N LYS A 56 18.75 9.25 -2.29
CA LYS A 56 18.18 9.90 -3.50
C LYS A 56 16.66 9.79 -3.59
N ARG A 57 16.00 9.18 -2.60
CA ARG A 57 14.55 9.08 -2.54
C ARG A 57 14.00 10.17 -1.63
N GLN A 58 12.82 10.65 -1.97
CA GLN A 58 12.12 11.68 -1.21
C GLN A 58 10.88 11.07 -0.57
N MET A 59 10.64 11.38 0.69
CA MET A 59 9.39 11.07 1.38
C MET A 59 8.79 12.37 1.94
N THR A 60 7.47 12.50 1.88
CA THR A 60 6.78 13.70 2.35
C THR A 60 5.89 13.33 3.52
N LEU A 61 6.12 13.97 4.67
CA LEU A 61 5.26 13.85 5.84
C LEU A 61 4.19 14.91 5.84
N THR A 62 2.94 14.48 5.92
CA THR A 62 1.79 15.35 6.13
C THR A 62 1.86 16.06 7.49
N PRO A 63 1.18 17.21 7.67
CA PRO A 63 1.13 17.89 8.96
C PRO A 63 0.66 16.99 10.11
N TRP A 64 -0.31 16.10 9.85
CA TRP A 64 -0.79 15.12 10.82
C TRP A 64 0.28 14.08 11.19
N GLN A 65 1.01 13.54 10.22
CA GLN A 65 2.12 12.61 10.46
C GLN A 65 3.23 13.27 11.29
N LYS A 66 3.56 14.54 10.99
CA LYS A 66 4.52 15.31 11.80
C LYS A 66 4.06 15.46 13.24
N GLY A 67 2.79 15.81 13.44
CA GLY A 67 2.21 15.94 14.78
C GLY A 67 2.24 14.63 15.56
N ALA A 68 1.84 13.53 14.93
CA ALA A 68 1.91 12.20 15.53
C ALA A 68 3.35 11.77 15.86
N LEU A 69 4.29 12.04 14.96
CA LEU A 69 5.72 11.74 15.15
C LEU A 69 6.33 12.60 16.26
N ALA A 70 5.99 13.89 16.34
CA ALA A 70 6.41 14.78 17.42
C ALA A 70 5.85 14.32 18.78
N ALA A 71 4.58 13.91 18.82
CA ALA A 71 3.96 13.34 20.02
C ALA A 71 4.60 12.01 20.43
N ALA A 72 5.02 11.19 19.46
CA ALA A 72 5.64 9.90 19.73
C ALA A 72 7.08 10.02 20.26
N LEU A 73 7.82 11.03 19.79
CA LEU A 73 9.25 11.19 20.05
C LEU A 73 9.56 12.29 21.09
N ALA A 74 8.54 12.92 21.66
CA ALA A 74 8.70 13.96 22.67
C ALA A 74 9.39 13.42 23.93
N GLY A 75 10.54 14.02 24.28
CA GLY A 75 11.19 13.83 25.58
C GLY A 75 11.93 12.51 25.79
N GLY A 76 12.21 11.73 24.73
CA GLY A 76 12.98 10.49 24.83
C GLY A 76 12.28 9.37 25.64
N ARG A 77 10.98 9.52 25.90
CA ARG A 77 10.15 8.53 26.58
C ARG A 77 9.38 7.71 25.54
N PRO A 78 9.00 6.46 25.85
CA PRO A 78 8.12 5.71 24.96
C PRO A 78 6.82 6.49 24.71
N PRO A 79 6.28 6.43 23.47
CA PRO A 79 5.09 7.18 23.08
C PRO A 79 3.92 6.87 24.02
N ALA A 80 3.30 7.92 24.56
CA ALA A 80 2.18 7.79 25.51
C ALA A 80 0.90 7.20 24.87
N SER A 81 0.80 7.18 23.53
CA SER A 81 -0.31 6.54 22.83
C SER A 81 0.18 5.47 21.88
N GLY A 82 -0.51 4.32 21.87
CA GLY A 82 -0.26 3.23 20.93
C GLY A 82 -0.36 3.70 19.47
N LEU A 83 -1.24 4.66 19.19
CA LEU A 83 -1.42 5.23 17.84
C LEU A 83 -0.19 6.05 17.40
N ALA A 84 0.34 6.93 18.26
CA ALA A 84 1.54 7.70 17.92
C ALA A 84 2.73 6.78 17.63
N ARG A 85 2.86 5.68 18.40
CA ARG A 85 3.88 4.64 18.16
C ARG A 85 3.73 4.00 16.79
N ILE A 86 2.53 3.53 16.44
CA ILE A 86 2.26 2.90 15.14
C ILE A 86 2.61 3.84 13.98
N VAL A 87 2.27 5.12 14.12
CA VAL A 87 2.61 6.14 13.11
C VAL A 87 4.11 6.35 13.01
N ALA A 88 4.80 6.50 14.15
CA ALA A 88 6.25 6.68 14.18
C ALA A 88 7.00 5.49 13.59
N ASP A 89 6.63 4.27 14.00
CA ASP A 89 7.18 3.02 13.49
C ASP A 89 6.98 2.90 11.97
N GLY A 90 5.80 3.27 11.46
CA GLY A 90 5.51 3.25 10.03
C GLY A 90 6.33 4.24 9.22
N ILE A 91 6.59 5.42 9.76
CA ILE A 91 7.44 6.43 9.12
C ILE A 91 8.92 6.00 9.17
N ALA A 92 9.38 5.47 10.31
CA ALA A 92 10.75 4.98 10.48
C ALA A 92 11.05 3.78 9.59
N LEU A 93 10.11 2.84 9.48
CA LEU A 93 10.23 1.71 8.57
C LEU A 93 10.31 2.16 7.11
N GLN A 94 9.50 3.16 6.73
CA GLN A 94 9.59 3.74 5.37
C GLN A 94 10.98 4.32 5.10
N ALA A 95 11.52 5.11 6.03
CA ALA A 95 12.86 5.66 5.89
C ALA A 95 13.94 4.57 5.83
N LYS A 96 13.86 3.55 6.68
CA LYS A 96 14.78 2.40 6.69
C LYS A 96 14.77 1.68 5.35
N ALA A 97 13.62 1.17 4.94
CA ALA A 97 13.54 0.32 3.77
C ALA A 97 13.83 1.08 2.47
N LEU A 98 13.52 2.39 2.39
CA LEU A 98 13.97 3.22 1.27
C LEU A 98 15.49 3.37 1.24
N SER A 99 16.14 3.50 2.39
CA SER A 99 17.61 3.56 2.49
C SER A 99 18.25 2.21 2.10
N ASP A 100 17.67 1.09 2.53
CA ASP A 100 18.22 -0.24 2.25
C ASP A 100 17.98 -0.67 0.80
N LEU A 101 16.82 -0.32 0.23
CA LEU A 101 16.55 -0.48 -1.19
C LEU A 101 17.51 0.36 -2.05
N ASP A 102 17.75 1.61 -1.67
CA ASP A 102 18.73 2.49 -2.34
C ASP A 102 20.16 1.91 -2.29
N ARG A 103 20.53 1.29 -1.16
CA ARG A 103 21.82 0.61 -1.00
C ARG A 103 21.92 -0.62 -1.91
N PHE A 104 20.88 -1.46 -1.92
CA PHE A 104 20.81 -2.67 -2.73
C PHE A 104 20.89 -2.37 -4.23
N GLU A 105 20.14 -1.37 -4.71
CA GLU A 105 20.09 -0.99 -6.13
C GLU A 105 21.41 -0.37 -6.64
N ARG A 106 22.24 0.17 -5.75
CA ARG A 106 23.44 0.93 -6.14
C ARG A 106 24.77 0.26 -5.88
N SER A 107 24.79 -0.83 -5.13
CA SER A 107 26.05 -1.50 -4.79
C SER A 107 26.73 -1.97 -6.08
N PRO A 108 27.89 -1.40 -6.48
CA PRO A 108 28.58 -1.83 -7.68
C PRO A 108 29.31 -3.13 -7.36
N LEU A 109 28.85 -4.24 -7.96
CA LEU A 109 29.45 -5.58 -7.83
C LEU A 109 29.63 -6.04 -6.37
N PRO A 110 28.55 -6.13 -5.56
CA PRO A 110 28.65 -6.72 -4.23
C PRO A 110 29.20 -8.14 -4.34
N THR A 111 30.06 -8.51 -3.40
CA THR A 111 30.40 -9.92 -3.19
C THR A 111 29.11 -10.73 -2.98
N ALA A 112 29.14 -12.04 -3.26
CA ALA A 112 27.97 -12.89 -3.04
C ALA A 112 27.44 -12.77 -1.59
N GLU A 113 28.35 -12.71 -0.62
CA GLU A 113 28.04 -12.54 0.79
C GLU A 113 27.37 -11.20 1.11
N GLU A 114 27.87 -10.09 0.55
CA GLU A 114 27.24 -8.78 0.72
C GLU A 114 25.84 -8.71 0.10
N ARG A 115 25.67 -9.34 -1.06
CA ARG A 115 24.37 -9.42 -1.73
C ARG A 115 23.37 -10.22 -0.90
N ASP A 116 23.78 -11.36 -0.38
CA ASP A 116 22.95 -12.21 0.47
C ASP A 116 22.55 -11.47 1.76
N ARG A 117 23.49 -10.74 2.37
CA ARG A 117 23.20 -9.89 3.53
C ARG A 117 22.19 -8.80 3.21
N GLN A 118 22.33 -8.09 2.09
CA GLN A 118 21.39 -7.04 1.70
C GLN A 118 20.01 -7.61 1.36
N LEU A 119 19.94 -8.78 0.71
CA LEU A 119 18.67 -9.49 0.48
C LEU A 119 18.00 -9.88 1.79
N ALA A 120 18.77 -10.34 2.78
CA ALA A 120 18.24 -10.66 4.10
C ALA A 120 17.75 -9.41 4.86
N GLU A 121 18.42 -8.26 4.72
CA GLU A 121 17.95 -6.97 5.23
C GLU A 121 16.61 -6.56 4.59
N LEU A 122 16.48 -6.69 3.26
CA LEU A 122 15.25 -6.40 2.53
C LEU A 122 14.09 -7.37 2.89
N LEU A 123 14.41 -8.65 3.09
CA LEU A 123 13.44 -9.65 3.54
C LEU A 123 12.87 -9.26 4.91
N TYR A 124 13.75 -8.83 5.82
CA TYR A 124 13.35 -8.39 7.14
C TYR A 124 12.49 -7.12 7.11
N ASP A 125 12.83 -6.17 6.25
CA ASP A 125 12.01 -4.96 6.04
C ASP A 125 10.61 -5.28 5.51
N ALA A 126 10.51 -6.24 4.59
CA ALA A 126 9.22 -6.73 4.12
C ALA A 126 8.42 -7.40 5.25
N ALA A 127 9.06 -8.23 6.08
CA ALA A 127 8.43 -8.88 7.23
C ALA A 127 7.92 -7.86 8.26
N LEU A 128 8.75 -6.88 8.64
CA LEU A 128 8.36 -5.79 9.53
C LEU A 128 7.19 -4.98 8.97
N GLY A 129 7.20 -4.69 7.67
CA GLY A 129 6.11 -3.97 7.01
C GLY A 129 4.80 -4.72 6.98
N LEU A 130 4.84 -6.04 6.78
CA LEU A 130 3.66 -6.90 6.84
C LEU A 130 3.09 -6.95 8.27
N ALA A 131 3.93 -7.16 9.28
CA ALA A 131 3.53 -7.18 10.69
C ALA A 131 2.91 -5.83 11.12
N LEU A 132 3.56 -4.72 10.75
CA LEU A 132 3.04 -3.38 11.05
C LEU A 132 1.72 -3.10 10.33
N ASN A 133 1.54 -3.55 9.08
CA ASN A 133 0.27 -3.41 8.38
C ASN A 133 -0.87 -4.17 9.05
N ALA A 134 -0.60 -5.35 9.62
CA ALA A 134 -1.58 -6.08 10.42
C ALA A 134 -1.97 -5.29 11.68
N GLU A 135 -0.98 -4.72 12.39
CA GLU A 135 -1.20 -3.82 13.54
C GLU A 135 -2.04 -2.59 13.17
N ILE A 136 -1.72 -1.92 12.06
CA ILE A 136 -2.48 -0.76 11.56
C ILE A 136 -3.92 -1.14 11.23
N ARG A 137 -4.17 -2.31 10.60
CA ARG A 137 -5.52 -2.75 10.25
C ARG A 137 -6.39 -2.95 11.49
N ARG A 138 -5.85 -3.61 12.53
CA ARG A 138 -6.54 -3.74 13.83
C ARG A 138 -6.87 -2.38 14.43
N ALA A 139 -5.91 -1.45 14.39
CA ALA A 139 -6.13 -0.10 14.90
C ALA A 139 -7.20 0.67 14.12
N VAL A 140 -7.21 0.54 12.79
CA VAL A 140 -8.26 1.11 11.92
C VAL A 140 -9.64 0.54 12.26
N GLU A 141 -9.75 -0.76 12.50
CA GLU A 141 -11.02 -1.39 12.87
C GLU A 141 -11.52 -0.92 14.24
N ALA A 142 -10.64 -0.83 15.24
CA ALA A 142 -10.99 -0.31 16.56
C ALA A 142 -11.46 1.15 16.48
N LEU A 143 -10.72 2.03 15.80
CA LEU A 143 -11.10 3.43 15.62
C LEU A 143 -12.43 3.60 14.87
N ARG A 144 -12.74 2.70 13.92
CA ARG A 144 -14.04 2.70 13.23
C ARG A 144 -15.18 2.35 14.17
N LYS A 145 -15.00 1.36 15.05
CA LYS A 145 -15.99 1.00 16.08
C LYS A 145 -16.24 2.14 17.07
N GLU A 146 -15.20 2.92 17.37
CA GLU A 146 -15.27 4.13 18.22
C GLU A 146 -15.82 5.38 17.48
N GLY A 147 -16.18 5.29 16.20
CA GLY A 147 -16.67 6.43 15.42
C GLY A 147 -15.58 7.43 15.00
N ARG A 148 -14.29 7.14 15.23
CA ARG A 148 -13.13 8.00 14.92
C ARG A 148 -12.67 7.83 13.47
N SER A 149 -13.60 8.02 12.53
CA SER A 149 -13.41 7.77 11.09
C SER A 149 -12.26 8.58 10.45
N GLY A 150 -12.02 9.81 10.92
CA GLY A 150 -10.92 10.66 10.45
C GLY A 150 -9.53 10.07 10.75
N LEU A 151 -9.32 9.59 11.97
CA LEU A 151 -8.07 8.95 12.37
C LEU A 151 -7.87 7.59 11.68
N ALA A 152 -8.95 6.81 11.55
CA ALA A 152 -8.93 5.57 10.78
C ALA A 152 -8.53 5.81 9.31
N GLY A 153 -9.03 6.89 8.69
CA GLY A 153 -8.64 7.32 7.34
C GLY A 153 -7.15 7.69 7.24
N ASN A 154 -6.62 8.41 8.24
CA ASN A 154 -5.19 8.75 8.30
C ASN A 154 -4.30 7.50 8.43
N LEU A 155 -4.64 6.56 9.32
CA LEU A 155 -3.92 5.29 9.46
C LEU A 155 -3.99 4.42 8.20
N THR A 156 -5.14 4.40 7.52
CA THR A 156 -5.30 3.68 6.25
C THR A 156 -4.32 4.20 5.19
N ARG A 157 -4.03 5.51 5.16
CA ARG A 157 -3.02 6.07 4.25
C ARG A 157 -1.61 5.59 4.60
N ILE A 158 -1.25 5.52 5.88
CA ILE A 158 0.04 4.95 6.30
C ILE A 158 0.16 3.49 5.88
N ALA A 159 -0.88 2.68 6.11
CA ALA A 159 -0.90 1.29 5.65
C ALA A 159 -0.72 1.18 4.13
N GLY A 160 -1.35 2.09 3.37
CA GLY A 160 -1.16 2.19 1.93
C GLY A 160 0.29 2.48 1.53
N SER A 161 0.96 3.42 2.21
CA SER A 161 2.37 3.74 1.97
C SER A 161 3.31 2.59 2.32
N VAL A 162 3.09 1.90 3.46
CA VAL A 162 3.88 0.72 3.84
C VAL A 162 3.66 -0.43 2.86
N ALA A 163 2.41 -0.68 2.44
CA ALA A 163 2.10 -1.68 1.42
C ALA A 163 2.76 -1.37 0.07
N ALA A 164 2.78 -0.09 -0.34
CA ALA A 164 3.46 0.33 -1.57
C ALA A 164 4.97 0.11 -1.50
N LEU A 165 5.58 0.30 -0.33
CA LEU A 165 7.00 0.02 -0.09
C LEU A 165 7.29 -1.49 -0.18
N ILE A 166 6.49 -2.34 0.44
CA ILE A 166 6.64 -3.80 0.35
C ILE A 166 6.61 -4.26 -1.10
N LYS A 167 5.67 -3.73 -1.91
CA LYS A 167 5.60 -4.01 -3.35
C LYS A 167 6.84 -3.58 -4.14
N GLN A 168 7.60 -2.59 -3.67
CA GLN A 168 8.87 -2.21 -4.29
C GLN A 168 9.99 -3.18 -3.91
N ILE A 169 9.92 -3.81 -2.74
CA ILE A 169 10.91 -4.77 -2.25
C ILE A 169 10.70 -6.16 -2.86
N GLU A 170 9.45 -6.60 -3.01
CA GLU A 170 9.07 -7.95 -3.50
C GLU A 170 9.82 -8.41 -4.79
N PRO A 171 9.99 -7.56 -5.84
CA PRO A 171 10.71 -7.95 -7.04
C PRO A 171 12.18 -8.33 -6.81
N HIS A 172 12.81 -7.84 -5.74
CA HIS A 172 14.19 -8.11 -5.41
C HIS A 172 14.37 -9.40 -4.59
N LEU A 173 13.34 -9.80 -3.84
CA LEU A 173 13.37 -10.99 -2.99
C LEU A 173 13.04 -12.27 -3.77
N GLY A 174 12.14 -12.20 -4.75
CA GLY A 174 11.58 -13.38 -5.39
C GLY A 174 10.49 -14.04 -4.54
N ALA A 175 9.82 -15.06 -5.11
CA ALA A 175 8.60 -15.64 -4.54
C ALA A 175 8.84 -16.38 -3.21
N GLU A 176 9.92 -17.15 -3.09
CA GLU A 176 10.23 -17.94 -1.90
C GLU A 176 10.56 -17.05 -0.70
N ALA A 177 11.46 -16.08 -0.87
CA ALA A 177 11.81 -15.12 0.18
C ALA A 177 10.60 -14.26 0.60
N THR A 178 9.68 -13.96 -0.32
CA THR A 178 8.42 -13.28 0.00
C THR A 178 7.52 -14.14 0.91
N GLN A 179 7.46 -15.46 0.69
CA GLN A 179 6.75 -16.37 1.60
C GLN A 179 7.43 -16.45 2.97
N VAL A 180 8.77 -16.47 3.01
CA VAL A 180 9.53 -16.41 4.27
C VAL A 180 9.21 -15.12 5.03
N ALA A 181 9.19 -13.97 4.35
CA ALA A 181 8.84 -12.69 4.96
C ALA A 181 7.43 -12.70 5.58
N ARG A 182 6.45 -13.37 4.93
CA ARG A 182 5.09 -13.54 5.48
C ARG A 182 5.06 -14.41 6.73
N ARG A 183 5.83 -15.50 6.77
CA ARG A 183 5.95 -16.35 7.97
C ARG A 183 6.60 -15.57 9.12
N LEU A 184 7.71 -14.90 8.83
CA LEU A 184 8.42 -14.08 9.82
C LEU A 184 7.55 -12.93 10.35
N ALA A 185 6.73 -12.31 9.50
CA ALA A 185 5.80 -11.27 9.91
C ALA A 185 4.80 -11.75 10.98
N ALA A 186 4.34 -13.00 10.89
CA ALA A 186 3.44 -13.59 11.88
C ALA A 186 4.13 -13.83 13.23
N GLU A 187 5.43 -14.15 13.22
CA GLU A 187 6.24 -14.31 14.43
C GLU A 187 6.52 -12.95 15.10
N LEU A 188 6.75 -11.91 14.30
CA LEU A 188 6.97 -10.53 14.78
C LEU A 188 5.71 -9.88 15.36
N GLU A 189 4.53 -10.48 15.14
CA GLU A 189 3.24 -9.96 15.59
C GLU A 189 2.98 -10.16 17.10
N ILE A 190 3.82 -10.95 17.78
CA ILE A 190 3.57 -11.47 19.13
C ILE A 190 3.77 -10.41 20.24
N ASP A 191 4.49 -9.31 19.99
CA ASP A 191 4.67 -8.23 20.96
C ASP A 191 3.50 -7.21 20.93
N HIS A 192 2.43 -7.49 21.68
CA HIS A 192 1.31 -6.56 21.89
C HIS A 192 1.47 -5.78 23.20
N PRO A 193 1.90 -4.50 23.20
CA PRO A 193 1.61 -3.63 24.32
C PRO A 193 0.14 -3.18 24.26
N ALA A 194 -0.50 -3.31 25.42
CA ALA A 194 -1.86 -2.97 25.79
C ALA A 194 -2.45 -1.71 25.12
N GLY A 195 -3.70 -1.84 24.65
CA GLY A 195 -4.63 -0.73 24.43
C GLY A 195 -4.28 0.24 23.28
N ILE A 196 -5.25 0.54 22.43
CA ILE A 196 -5.23 1.79 21.65
C ILE A 196 -5.70 2.90 22.60
N ASP A 197 -5.02 3.03 23.74
CA ASP A 197 -5.31 4.08 24.70
C ASP A 197 -4.61 5.34 24.22
N GLY A 198 -5.39 6.36 23.93
CA GLY A 198 -4.88 7.66 23.56
C GLY A 198 -5.79 8.42 22.60
N ASP A 199 -6.37 9.50 23.11
CA ASP A 199 -6.57 10.65 22.25
C ASP A 199 -5.20 11.12 21.77
N LEU A 200 -4.95 10.96 20.47
CA LEU A 200 -3.98 11.80 19.79
C LEU A 200 -4.54 13.22 19.87
N ALA A 201 -4.25 13.90 20.98
CA ALA A 201 -4.37 15.34 21.10
C ALA A 201 -3.30 15.98 20.21
N ILE A 202 -3.39 15.74 18.90
CA ILE A 202 -2.68 16.51 17.90
C ILE A 202 -3.43 17.84 17.88
N PRO A 203 -2.81 18.96 18.28
CA PRO A 203 -3.47 20.25 18.19
C PRO A 203 -3.94 20.39 16.74
N ALA A 204 -5.26 20.55 16.56
CA ALA A 204 -5.85 20.78 15.25
C ALA A 204 -5.00 21.86 14.58
N ALA A 205 -4.48 21.57 13.39
CA ALA A 205 -3.69 22.52 12.64
C ALA A 205 -4.50 23.83 12.62
N ALA A 206 -3.99 24.85 13.33
CA ALA A 206 -4.69 26.10 13.46
C ALA A 206 -5.03 26.56 12.05
N GLY A 207 -6.33 26.67 11.76
CA GLY A 207 -6.79 27.26 10.51
C GLY A 207 -6.07 28.59 10.31
N PRO A 208 -5.84 29.03 9.07
CA PRO A 208 -5.12 30.27 8.81
C PRO A 208 -5.76 31.37 9.65
N ALA A 209 -5.01 31.90 10.62
CA ALA A 209 -5.45 33.00 11.43
C ALA A 209 -5.83 34.13 10.48
N SER A 210 -7.09 34.57 10.58
CA SER A 210 -7.61 35.75 9.90
C SER A 210 -6.67 36.91 10.23
N VAL A 211 -5.79 37.27 9.30
CA VAL A 211 -4.94 38.44 9.44
C VAL A 211 -5.85 39.66 9.35
N PRO A 212 -5.92 40.53 10.38
CA PRO A 212 -6.64 41.79 10.28
C PRO A 212 -5.98 42.68 9.23
N GLY A 213 -6.80 43.34 8.42
CA GLY A 213 -6.40 44.10 7.24
C GLY A 213 -5.18 45.00 7.44
N GLY A 214 -4.22 44.87 6.52
CA GLY A 214 -3.06 45.74 6.43
C GLY A 214 -2.48 45.73 5.01
N ALA A 215 -2.72 46.82 4.30
CA ALA A 215 -2.05 47.33 3.08
C ALA A 215 -1.64 46.35 1.97
N ALA A 216 -2.29 46.52 0.81
CA ALA A 216 -1.98 45.83 -0.44
C ALA A 216 -0.52 46.06 -0.90
N PRO A 217 0.21 45.00 -1.33
CA PRO A 217 1.47 45.17 -2.02
C PRO A 217 1.23 45.59 -3.48
N ARG A 218 1.97 46.62 -3.87
CA ARG A 218 2.08 47.20 -5.22
C ARG A 218 2.36 46.10 -6.27
N ARG A 219 1.53 46.04 -7.32
CA ARG A 219 1.78 45.19 -8.49
C ARG A 219 3.02 45.66 -9.23
N VAL A 220 4.03 44.80 -9.33
CA VAL A 220 5.08 44.92 -10.34
C VAL A 220 4.62 44.17 -11.58
N ALA A 221 4.45 44.91 -12.66
CA ALA A 221 4.15 44.38 -13.98
C ALA A 221 5.45 43.93 -14.65
N GLY A 222 5.41 42.79 -15.35
CA GLY A 222 6.30 42.55 -16.49
C GLY A 222 7.03 41.21 -16.53
N ALA A 223 6.92 40.59 -17.70
CA ALA A 223 7.81 39.60 -18.32
C ALA A 223 7.50 38.10 -18.07
N GLY A 224 7.20 37.40 -19.18
CA GLY A 224 7.21 35.94 -19.26
C GLY A 224 5.95 35.27 -19.82
N ARG A 225 5.33 35.83 -20.87
CA ARG A 225 4.16 35.20 -21.54
C ARG A 225 4.53 34.24 -22.70
N ALA A 226 5.78 33.82 -22.85
CA ALA A 226 6.21 32.95 -23.97
C ALA A 226 6.49 31.48 -23.61
N ALA A 227 6.45 31.06 -22.34
CA ALA A 227 6.87 29.70 -21.94
C ALA A 227 5.73 28.73 -21.54
N ARG A 228 4.45 29.11 -21.71
CA ARG A 228 3.32 28.37 -21.10
C ARG A 228 2.59 27.38 -22.02
N SER A 229 2.91 27.28 -23.31
CA SER A 229 2.20 26.37 -24.23
C SER A 229 2.84 24.97 -24.35
N PHE A 230 4.12 24.80 -24.00
CA PHE A 230 4.80 23.49 -24.07
C PHE A 230 4.67 22.66 -22.78
N ALA A 231 4.61 23.30 -21.61
CA ALA A 231 4.54 22.60 -20.32
C ALA A 231 3.20 21.90 -20.07
N VAL A 232 2.09 22.44 -20.60
CA VAL A 232 0.73 21.89 -20.35
C VAL A 232 0.51 20.56 -21.11
N ARG A 233 1.10 20.39 -22.30
CA ARG A 233 1.01 19.13 -23.04
C ARG A 233 1.84 18.00 -22.43
N GLN A 234 3.01 18.30 -21.85
CA GLN A 234 3.83 17.26 -21.20
C GLN A 234 3.25 16.79 -19.86
N ILE A 235 2.58 17.67 -19.11
CA ILE A 235 1.92 17.29 -17.84
C ILE A 235 0.73 16.35 -18.09
N ALA A 236 -0.04 16.55 -19.16
CA ALA A 236 -1.17 15.69 -19.49
C ALA A 236 -0.75 14.26 -19.88
N VAL A 237 0.35 14.12 -20.64
CA VAL A 237 0.90 12.80 -21.03
C VAL A 237 1.47 12.06 -19.82
N ALA A 238 2.15 12.77 -18.91
CA ALA A 238 2.67 12.18 -17.67
C ALA A 238 1.54 11.68 -16.75
N PHE A 239 0.43 12.43 -16.64
CA PHE A 239 -0.73 11.98 -15.85
C PHE A 239 -1.42 10.76 -16.45
N ALA A 240 -1.57 10.70 -17.78
CA ALA A 240 -2.13 9.53 -18.46
C ALA A 240 -1.25 8.27 -18.30
N ALA A 241 0.07 8.43 -18.38
CA ALA A 241 1.01 7.33 -18.17
C ALA A 241 0.98 6.81 -16.72
N VAL A 242 0.94 7.71 -15.73
CA VAL A 242 0.85 7.34 -14.30
C VAL A 242 -0.48 6.66 -13.99
N ALA A 243 -1.59 7.13 -14.56
CA ALA A 243 -2.90 6.49 -14.39
C ALA A 243 -2.94 5.10 -15.03
N GLY A 244 -2.32 4.92 -16.21
CA GLY A 244 -2.19 3.62 -16.87
C GLY A 244 -1.35 2.63 -16.05
N VAL A 245 -0.19 3.06 -15.54
CA VAL A 245 0.68 2.24 -14.69
C VAL A 245 0.00 1.89 -13.36
N ALA A 246 -0.77 2.82 -12.77
CA ALA A 246 -1.55 2.55 -11.57
C ALA A 246 -2.68 1.53 -11.81
N ALA A 247 -3.38 1.61 -12.94
CA ALA A 247 -4.42 0.65 -13.30
C ALA A 247 -3.84 -0.75 -13.52
N VAL A 248 -2.68 -0.85 -14.19
CA VAL A 248 -1.97 -2.12 -14.40
C VAL A 248 -1.43 -2.68 -13.08
N ALA A 249 -0.89 -1.84 -12.19
CA ALA A 249 -0.39 -2.26 -10.88
C ALA A 249 -1.51 -2.71 -9.93
N VAL A 250 -2.70 -2.09 -9.99
CA VAL A 250 -3.89 -2.53 -9.25
C VAL A 250 -4.42 -3.84 -9.82
N GLY A 251 -4.47 -3.99 -11.15
CA GLY A 251 -4.85 -5.25 -11.80
C GLY A 251 -3.91 -6.41 -11.45
N ALA A 252 -2.58 -6.18 -11.51
CA ALA A 252 -1.57 -7.16 -11.15
C ALA A 252 -1.60 -7.51 -9.65
N PHE A 253 -1.89 -6.55 -8.78
CA PHE A 253 -2.00 -6.80 -7.33
C PHE A 253 -3.20 -7.68 -6.97
N VAL A 254 -4.33 -7.51 -7.65
CA VAL A 254 -5.51 -8.38 -7.47
C VAL A 254 -5.23 -9.79 -8.02
N PHE A 255 -4.37 -9.91 -9.04
CA PHE A 255 -4.02 -11.18 -9.68
C PHE A 255 -2.98 -12.00 -8.89
N LEU A 256 -2.00 -11.35 -8.23
CA LEU A 256 -0.88 -12.01 -7.53
C LEU A 256 -1.13 -12.29 -6.04
N SER A 257 -2.09 -11.58 -5.43
CA SER A 257 -2.46 -11.79 -4.03
C SER A 257 -3.51 -12.89 -3.94
N GLY A 258 -3.07 -14.15 -3.92
CA GLY A 258 -3.94 -15.30 -3.62
C GLY A 258 -4.86 -14.97 -2.43
N PRO A 259 -6.20 -15.08 -2.56
CA PRO A 259 -7.08 -14.31 -1.70
C PRO A 259 -7.47 -15.08 -0.43
N PRO A 260 -7.79 -14.38 0.67
CA PRO A 260 -8.33 -15.01 1.88
C PRO A 260 -9.62 -15.77 1.55
N ASP A 261 -9.97 -16.76 2.37
CA ASP A 261 -11.31 -17.38 2.36
C ASP A 261 -12.36 -16.28 2.52
N VAL A 262 -13.00 -15.94 1.41
CA VAL A 262 -14.05 -14.92 1.36
C VAL A 262 -15.37 -15.67 1.28
N PRO A 263 -16.22 -15.62 2.32
CA PRO A 263 -17.52 -16.27 2.27
C PRO A 263 -18.35 -15.70 1.11
N LEU A 264 -19.11 -16.58 0.44
CA LEU A 264 -20.02 -16.29 -0.68
C LEU A 264 -20.89 -15.04 -0.46
N ASP A 265 -21.26 -14.77 0.80
CA ASP A 265 -21.97 -13.58 1.27
C ASP A 265 -21.38 -12.25 0.80
N ARG A 266 -20.07 -12.18 0.55
CA ARG A 266 -19.42 -10.93 0.12
C ARG A 266 -19.71 -10.61 -1.34
N ALA A 267 -19.80 -11.63 -2.21
CA ALA A 267 -20.15 -11.44 -3.62
C ALA A 267 -21.61 -10.99 -3.76
N ALA A 268 -22.51 -11.59 -2.96
CA ALA A 268 -23.92 -11.20 -2.90
C ALA A 268 -24.14 -9.75 -2.39
N ARG A 269 -23.20 -9.20 -1.60
CA ARG A 269 -23.24 -7.82 -1.08
C ARG A 269 -22.53 -6.79 -1.97
N MET A 270 -22.01 -7.19 -3.14
CA MET A 270 -21.34 -6.24 -4.03
C MET A 270 -22.37 -5.25 -4.61
N PRO A 271 -22.04 -3.95 -4.68
CA PRO A 271 -22.96 -2.94 -5.23
C PRO A 271 -23.42 -3.31 -6.66
N GLY A 272 -24.73 -3.46 -6.85
CA GLY A 272 -25.33 -3.81 -8.14
C GLY A 272 -25.58 -5.30 -8.36
N VAL A 273 -25.24 -6.17 -7.40
CA VAL A 273 -25.69 -7.57 -7.38
C VAL A 273 -27.00 -7.66 -6.60
N LEU A 274 -28.04 -8.22 -7.21
CA LEU A 274 -29.34 -8.47 -6.59
C LEU A 274 -29.40 -9.86 -5.96
N SER A 275 -28.89 -10.88 -6.66
CA SER A 275 -28.84 -12.25 -6.16
C SER A 275 -27.69 -13.03 -6.80
N LEU A 276 -27.31 -14.12 -6.14
CA LEU A 276 -26.33 -15.09 -6.57
C LEU A 276 -26.94 -16.48 -6.35
N ALA A 277 -26.94 -17.32 -7.38
CA ALA A 277 -27.45 -18.69 -7.31
C ALA A 277 -26.50 -19.66 -8.02
N GLY A 278 -26.50 -20.92 -7.58
CA GLY A 278 -25.72 -22.01 -8.16
C GLY A 278 -24.55 -22.48 -7.30
N ASP A 279 -24.12 -23.71 -7.56
CA ASP A 279 -23.04 -24.40 -6.87
C ASP A 279 -21.82 -24.57 -7.81
N PRO A 280 -20.59 -24.63 -7.27
CA PRO A 280 -19.41 -24.88 -8.09
C PRO A 280 -19.59 -26.13 -8.98
N PRO A 281 -19.23 -26.06 -10.27
CA PRO A 281 -18.38 -25.05 -10.89
C PRO A 281 -19.11 -23.86 -11.53
N ALA A 282 -20.45 -23.75 -11.45
CA ALA A 282 -21.21 -22.77 -12.22
C ALA A 282 -22.10 -21.87 -11.35
N ALA A 283 -22.12 -20.56 -11.63
CA ALA A 283 -22.97 -19.61 -10.93
C ALA A 283 -23.74 -18.70 -11.88
N VAL A 284 -24.91 -18.25 -11.42
CA VAL A 284 -25.70 -17.18 -12.04
C VAL A 284 -25.74 -16.00 -11.08
N VAL A 285 -25.32 -14.83 -11.57
CA VAL A 285 -25.36 -13.56 -10.85
C VAL A 285 -26.45 -12.69 -11.47
N THR A 286 -27.45 -12.31 -10.69
CA THR A 286 -28.48 -11.35 -11.14
C THR A 286 -28.05 -9.94 -10.75
N LEU A 287 -28.01 -9.03 -11.72
CA LEU A 287 -27.58 -7.64 -11.55
C LEU A 287 -28.77 -6.66 -11.53
N ASP A 288 -28.57 -5.52 -10.87
CA ASP A 288 -29.50 -4.40 -10.87
C ASP A 288 -29.48 -3.67 -12.24
N PRO A 289 -30.57 -3.69 -13.02
CA PRO A 289 -30.62 -3.07 -14.35
C PRO A 289 -30.30 -1.58 -14.32
N SER A 290 -30.86 -0.86 -13.34
CA SER A 290 -30.70 0.60 -13.24
C SER A 290 -29.24 0.99 -13.05
N ARG A 291 -28.49 0.17 -12.33
CA ARG A 291 -27.05 0.37 -12.14
C ARG A 291 -26.25 -0.11 -13.34
N TRP A 292 -26.59 -1.26 -13.91
CA TRP A 292 -25.89 -1.83 -15.06
C TRP A 292 -25.90 -0.90 -16.28
N ASP A 293 -27.04 -0.26 -16.54
CA ASP A 293 -27.24 0.63 -17.68
C ASP A 293 -26.47 1.95 -17.56
N GLN A 294 -26.17 2.39 -16.33
CA GLN A 294 -25.39 3.61 -16.06
C GLN A 294 -23.87 3.38 -16.19
N LEU A 295 -23.41 2.13 -16.31
CA LEU A 295 -21.99 1.81 -16.43
C LEU A 295 -21.56 1.86 -17.90
N SER A 296 -20.46 2.58 -18.17
CA SER A 296 -19.71 2.41 -19.41
C SER A 296 -19.17 0.99 -19.55
N ASP A 297 -18.93 0.50 -20.76
CA ASP A 297 -18.44 -0.86 -21.00
C ASP A 297 -17.16 -1.21 -20.21
N ALA A 298 -16.21 -0.27 -20.10
CA ALA A 298 -15.02 -0.48 -19.27
C ALA A 298 -15.35 -0.74 -17.78
N LYS A 299 -16.38 -0.09 -17.25
CA LYS A 299 -16.87 -0.29 -15.87
C LYS A 299 -17.68 -1.58 -15.75
N ARG A 300 -18.46 -1.95 -16.78
CA ARG A 300 -19.18 -3.24 -16.84
C ARG A 300 -18.20 -4.41 -16.80
N THR A 301 -17.17 -4.37 -17.65
CA THR A 301 -16.08 -5.35 -17.65
C THR A 301 -15.37 -5.41 -16.30
N GLY A 302 -15.06 -4.24 -15.70
CA GLY A 302 -14.45 -4.18 -14.38
C GLY A 302 -15.31 -4.78 -13.26
N LEU A 303 -16.62 -4.54 -13.29
CA LEU A 303 -17.58 -5.11 -12.35
C LEU A 303 -17.66 -6.64 -12.50
N VAL A 304 -17.88 -7.12 -13.72
CA VAL A 304 -17.95 -8.55 -14.05
C VAL A 304 -16.67 -9.27 -13.61
N PHE A 305 -15.51 -8.73 -13.97
CA PHE A 305 -14.22 -9.29 -13.58
C PHE A 305 -14.01 -9.28 -12.06
N GLY A 306 -14.45 -8.22 -11.38
CA GLY A 306 -14.38 -8.11 -9.92
C GLY A 306 -15.18 -9.21 -9.22
N ILE A 307 -16.44 -9.40 -9.63
CA ILE A 307 -17.32 -10.46 -9.09
C ILE A 307 -16.76 -11.84 -9.43
N ALA A 308 -16.38 -12.05 -10.69
CA ALA A 308 -15.84 -13.32 -11.16
C ALA A 308 -14.54 -13.71 -10.42
N SER A 309 -13.69 -12.74 -10.13
CA SER A 309 -12.46 -12.97 -9.35
C SER A 309 -12.75 -13.44 -7.92
N VAL A 310 -13.86 -12.99 -7.31
CA VAL A 310 -14.29 -13.46 -5.98
C VAL A 310 -14.85 -14.88 -6.06
N LEU A 311 -15.72 -15.17 -7.03
CA LEU A 311 -16.33 -16.49 -7.19
C LEU A 311 -15.31 -17.55 -7.65
N LYS A 312 -14.35 -17.20 -8.49
CA LYS A 312 -13.26 -18.12 -8.91
C LYS A 312 -12.52 -18.74 -7.73
N ARG A 313 -12.28 -17.96 -6.66
CA ARG A 313 -11.61 -18.43 -5.43
C ARG A 313 -12.41 -19.50 -4.71
N ASN A 314 -13.73 -19.49 -4.89
CA ASN A 314 -14.68 -20.40 -4.27
C ASN A 314 -14.99 -21.61 -5.18
N GLY A 315 -14.15 -21.88 -6.18
CA GLY A 315 -14.26 -23.07 -7.04
C GLY A 315 -15.13 -22.91 -8.29
N TYR A 316 -15.72 -21.74 -8.53
CA TYR A 316 -16.49 -21.47 -9.73
C TYR A 316 -15.59 -21.25 -10.95
N ARG A 317 -15.95 -21.88 -12.06
CA ARG A 317 -15.23 -21.81 -13.35
C ARG A 317 -16.06 -21.14 -14.43
N GLU A 318 -17.37 -21.11 -14.28
CA GLU A 318 -18.33 -20.53 -15.23
C GLU A 318 -19.31 -19.63 -14.49
N ILE A 319 -19.46 -18.38 -14.96
CA ILE A 319 -20.32 -17.40 -14.31
C ILE A 319 -21.12 -16.66 -15.37
N GLU A 320 -22.44 -16.74 -15.27
CA GLU A 320 -23.36 -16.01 -16.12
C GLU A 320 -23.98 -14.82 -15.38
N PHE A 321 -23.91 -13.65 -15.99
CA PHE A 321 -24.48 -12.42 -15.44
C PHE A 321 -25.77 -12.10 -16.18
N ARG A 322 -26.88 -12.04 -15.44
CA ARG A 322 -28.22 -11.81 -15.99
C ARG A 322 -28.87 -10.59 -15.38
N LEU A 323 -29.80 -9.99 -16.12
CA LEU A 323 -30.78 -9.05 -15.59
C LEU A 323 -32.03 -9.82 -15.09
N PRO A 324 -32.90 -9.19 -14.29
CA PRO A 324 -34.11 -9.84 -13.76
C PRO A 324 -35.11 -10.27 -14.84
N ASP A 325 -35.02 -9.70 -16.06
CA ASP A 325 -35.80 -10.10 -17.23
C ASP A 325 -35.33 -11.42 -17.88
N GLY A 326 -34.26 -12.02 -17.34
CA GLY A 326 -33.66 -13.25 -17.84
C GLY A 326 -32.60 -13.04 -18.93
N GLY A 327 -32.36 -11.79 -19.36
CA GLY A 327 -31.35 -11.46 -20.36
C GLY A 327 -29.93 -11.62 -19.81
N THR A 328 -29.11 -12.43 -20.49
CA THR A 328 -27.67 -12.54 -20.19
C THR A 328 -26.95 -11.32 -20.73
N VAL A 329 -26.27 -10.58 -19.85
CA VAL A 329 -25.53 -9.36 -20.19
C VAL A 329 -24.01 -9.56 -20.19
N ALA A 330 -23.52 -10.58 -19.50
CA ALA A 330 -22.12 -10.98 -19.58
C ALA A 330 -21.92 -12.45 -19.23
N ARG A 331 -20.82 -13.02 -19.72
CA ARG A 331 -20.31 -14.33 -19.33
C ARG A 331 -18.84 -14.23 -18.99
N TRP A 332 -18.44 -15.01 -18.00
CA TRP A 332 -17.06 -15.21 -17.64
C TRP A 332 -16.78 -16.69 -17.48
N GLU A 333 -15.69 -17.14 -18.09
CA GLU A 333 -15.19 -18.51 -17.99
C GLU A 333 -13.71 -18.46 -17.60
N SER A 334 -13.29 -19.32 -16.69
CA SER A 334 -11.91 -19.35 -16.21
C SER A 334 -10.94 -19.65 -17.36
N GLY A 335 -10.07 -18.67 -17.65
CA GLY A 335 -9.10 -18.78 -18.74
C GLY A 335 -9.55 -18.10 -20.05
N ARG A 336 -10.75 -17.53 -20.07
CA ARG A 336 -11.26 -16.72 -21.19
C ARG A 336 -11.46 -15.26 -20.78
N PRO A 337 -11.38 -14.31 -21.75
CA PRO A 337 -11.74 -12.93 -21.50
C PRO A 337 -13.23 -12.80 -21.12
N VAL A 338 -13.59 -11.69 -20.46
CA VAL A 338 -15.00 -11.37 -20.18
C VAL A 338 -15.72 -11.12 -21.50
N GLU A 339 -16.81 -11.84 -21.72
CA GLU A 339 -17.69 -11.65 -22.87
C GLU A 339 -18.89 -10.83 -22.41
N LEU A 340 -18.95 -9.55 -22.80
CA LEU A 340 -20.18 -8.78 -22.65
C LEU A 340 -21.11 -9.15 -23.80
N ALA A 341 -22.39 -9.39 -23.51
CA ALA A 341 -23.38 -9.49 -24.57
C ALA A 341 -23.44 -8.14 -25.26
N SER A 342 -23.23 -8.12 -26.59
CA SER A 342 -23.49 -6.92 -27.38
C SER A 342 -24.95 -6.53 -27.12
N ALA A 343 -25.19 -5.27 -26.71
CA ALA A 343 -26.53 -4.73 -26.63
C ALA A 343 -27.27 -5.15 -27.91
N ARG A 344 -28.33 -5.95 -27.76
CA ARG A 344 -29.17 -6.34 -28.90
C ARG A 344 -29.64 -5.04 -29.56
N ASP A 345 -29.35 -4.90 -30.85
CA ASP A 345 -30.15 -4.05 -31.75
C ASP A 345 -31.62 -4.46 -31.68
#